data_AF-A0A0N0P7W3-F1
#
_entry.id   AF-A0A0N0P7W3-F1
#
_cell.length_a   1.000
_cell.length_b   1.000
_cell.length_c   1.000
_cell.angle_alpha   90.00
_cell.angle_beta   90.00
_cell.angle_gamma   90.00
#
_symmetry.space_group_name_H-M   'P 1'
#
loop_
_entity.id
_entity.type
_entity.pdbx_description
1 polymer ?
#
loop_
_entity_poly.entity_id
_entity_poly.type
_entity_poly.pdbx_seq_one_letter_code
_entity_poly.pdbx_strand_id
1 'polypeptide(L)'
;MQHLDIEQQLRLQEARQITSLSAGAVPPLSYLHRTYHAAAKDVITLFAGVPVVTAVLMVVVALLTRTAFFANSAKRMKDNHRRTHASLIIANTTPTTFSLCMASWMILLAVQTACNILREVSQQHYRSVQRVNAAALADLSALHTLPLENIKPHPIWGLTESMTALYPSLLQWTMTPIAFVFATQYAGMVCMWCYVLFAGRPLEAGVFGALVAFFPNFYEALLLNGNEPDRWPVWVTLVSFLLSLACLWAFGAPVIRREYRELKREIQGHTAEVLYKDRPELRELRTRAGRPPKRPKQN
;
A
#
# COMPACT_ATOMS: atom_id res chain seq x y z
N MET A 1 3.27 -56.29 21.30
CA MET A 1 2.86 -55.03 20.63
C MET A 1 3.49 -53.77 21.24
N GLN A 2 4.35 -53.82 22.28
CA GLN A 2 4.95 -52.62 22.90
C GLN A 2 6.25 -52.09 22.25
N HIS A 3 6.91 -52.87 21.38
CA HIS A 3 8.22 -52.49 20.84
C HIS A 3 8.15 -51.42 19.72
N LEU A 4 7.03 -51.36 18.98
CA LEU A 4 6.81 -50.36 17.94
C LEU A 4 6.61 -48.95 18.51
N ASP A 5 6.01 -48.84 19.70
CA ASP A 5 5.76 -47.56 20.38
C ASP A 5 7.08 -46.91 20.85
N ILE A 6 8.04 -47.72 21.31
CA ILE A 6 9.33 -47.23 21.79
C ILE A 6 10.16 -46.68 20.62
N GLU A 7 10.21 -47.39 19.49
CA GLU A 7 10.91 -46.90 18.30
C GLU A 7 10.25 -45.64 17.71
N GLN A 8 8.92 -45.54 17.72
CA GLN A 8 8.23 -44.32 17.28
C GLN A 8 8.46 -43.14 18.25
N GLN A 9 8.48 -43.39 19.56
CA GLN A 9 8.80 -42.38 20.56
C GLN A 9 10.25 -41.90 20.44
N LEU A 10 11.20 -42.81 20.17
CA LEU A 10 12.60 -42.47 19.93
C LEU A 10 12.75 -41.62 18.66
N ARG A 11 12.09 -41.99 17.56
CA ARG A 11 12.11 -41.17 16.34
C ARG A 11 11.45 -39.80 16.53
N LEU A 12 10.39 -39.70 17.33
CA LEU A 12 9.76 -38.42 17.66
C LEU A 12 10.66 -37.55 18.54
N GLN A 13 11.42 -38.17 19.45
CA GLN A 13 12.33 -37.47 20.34
C GLN A 13 13.60 -37.00 19.59
N GLU A 14 14.15 -37.83 18.70
CA GLU A 14 15.21 -37.46 17.76
C GLU A 14 14.75 -36.36 16.81
N ALA A 15 13.54 -36.45 16.24
CA ALA A 15 12.98 -35.39 15.41
C ALA A 15 12.84 -34.08 16.19
N ARG A 16 12.42 -34.12 17.46
CA ARG A 16 12.36 -32.93 18.33
C ARG A 16 13.74 -32.36 18.64
N GLN A 17 14.75 -33.20 18.87
CA GLN A 17 16.14 -32.78 19.11
C GLN A 17 16.77 -32.16 17.85
N ILE A 18 16.55 -32.74 16.68
CA ILE A 18 17.01 -32.18 15.39
C ILE A 18 16.33 -30.82 15.13
N THR A 19 15.04 -30.70 15.47
CA THR A 19 14.29 -29.45 15.33
C THR A 19 14.78 -28.38 16.33
N SER A 20 15.14 -28.74 17.55
CA SER A 20 15.66 -27.79 18.55
C SER A 20 17.11 -27.36 18.27
N LEU A 21 17.97 -28.27 17.79
CA LEU A 21 19.35 -27.97 17.38
C LEU A 21 19.39 -27.09 16.12
N SER A 22 18.49 -27.32 15.16
CA SER A 22 18.35 -26.45 13.98
C SER A 22 17.77 -25.08 14.34
N ALA A 23 16.88 -24.98 15.33
CA ALA A 23 16.35 -23.69 15.81
C ALA A 23 17.38 -22.87 16.61
N GLY A 24 18.24 -23.52 17.41
CA GLY A 24 19.29 -22.86 18.19
C GLY A 24 20.50 -22.38 17.37
N ALA A 25 20.69 -22.92 16.15
CA ALA A 25 21.80 -22.56 15.26
C ALA A 25 21.49 -21.39 14.32
N VAL A 26 20.27 -20.85 14.32
CA VAL A 26 19.90 -19.71 13.48
C VAL A 26 19.93 -18.41 14.30
N PRO A 27 20.88 -17.48 14.07
CA PRO A 27 20.81 -16.15 14.65
C PRO A 27 19.51 -15.41 14.26
N PRO A 28 19.04 -14.46 15.08
CA PRO A 28 17.81 -13.74 14.82
C PRO A 28 17.88 -13.04 13.44
N LEU A 29 16.87 -13.30 12.61
CA LEU A 29 16.72 -12.71 11.28
C LEU A 29 16.75 -11.18 11.41
N SER A 30 17.70 -10.48 10.77
CA SER A 30 17.68 -9.02 10.67
C SER A 30 17.65 -8.61 9.21
N TYR A 31 16.76 -7.70 8.85
CA TYR A 31 16.54 -7.29 7.46
C TYR A 31 17.63 -6.32 6.97
N LEU A 32 18.41 -5.72 7.88
CA LEU A 32 19.45 -4.73 7.57
C LEU A 32 20.86 -5.31 7.45
N HIS A 33 21.01 -6.62 7.29
CA HIS A 33 22.35 -7.16 7.11
C HIS A 33 22.99 -6.61 5.83
N ARG A 34 24.24 -6.12 5.94
CA ARG A 34 24.96 -5.43 4.85
C ARG A 34 25.06 -6.30 3.58
N THR A 35 25.07 -7.61 3.75
CA THR A 35 25.05 -8.60 2.68
C THR A 35 23.76 -8.53 1.84
N TYR A 36 22.59 -8.42 2.47
CA TYR A 36 21.31 -8.31 1.75
C TYR A 36 21.22 -7.01 0.95
N HIS A 37 21.72 -5.92 1.52
CA HIS A 37 21.80 -4.65 0.81
C HIS A 37 22.73 -4.74 -0.41
N ALA A 38 23.87 -5.43 -0.30
CA ALA A 38 24.78 -5.64 -1.43
C ALA A 38 24.12 -6.46 -2.55
N ALA A 39 23.37 -7.51 -2.21
CA ALA A 39 22.66 -8.35 -3.18
C ALA A 39 21.49 -7.63 -3.88
N ALA A 40 20.80 -6.74 -3.16
CA ALA A 40 19.58 -6.08 -3.65
C ALA A 40 19.83 -4.67 -4.21
N LYS A 41 21.08 -4.19 -4.20
CA LYS A 41 21.43 -2.79 -4.45
C LYS A 41 20.81 -2.24 -5.74
N ASP A 42 20.96 -2.96 -6.85
CA ASP A 42 20.51 -2.48 -8.15
C ASP A 42 18.98 -2.35 -8.21
N VAL A 43 18.27 -3.31 -7.64
CA VAL A 43 16.81 -3.31 -7.53
C VAL A 43 16.35 -2.16 -6.63
N ILE A 44 16.98 -1.98 -5.46
CA ILE A 44 16.69 -0.86 -4.56
C ILE A 44 16.92 0.47 -5.28
N THR A 45 18.05 0.64 -5.98
CA THR A 45 18.34 1.89 -6.70
C THR A 45 17.31 2.20 -7.78
N LEU A 46 16.81 1.18 -8.50
CA LEU A 46 15.78 1.37 -9.50
C LEU A 46 14.45 1.78 -8.85
N PHE A 47 13.93 0.94 -7.95
CA PHE A 47 12.59 1.09 -7.39
C PHE A 47 12.48 2.24 -6.38
N ALA A 48 13.52 2.51 -5.59
CA ALA A 48 13.57 3.68 -4.71
C ALA A 48 14.05 4.95 -5.44
N GLY A 49 14.80 4.82 -6.53
CA GLY A 49 15.28 5.97 -7.30
C GLY A 49 14.15 6.73 -8.00
N VAL A 50 13.21 6.01 -8.63
CA VAL A 50 12.04 6.61 -9.29
C VAL A 50 11.24 7.55 -8.37
N PRO A 51 10.78 7.13 -7.17
CA PRO A 51 10.03 7.98 -6.26
C PRO A 51 10.86 9.14 -5.71
N VAL A 52 12.17 8.96 -5.51
CA VAL A 52 13.07 10.06 -5.11
C VAL A 52 13.16 11.14 -6.19
N VAL A 53 13.34 10.75 -7.45
CA VAL A 53 13.40 11.69 -8.59
C VAL A 53 12.07 12.44 -8.73
N THR A 54 10.93 11.74 -8.56
CA THR A 54 9.62 12.40 -8.58
C THR A 54 9.41 13.31 -7.38
N ALA A 55 9.89 12.95 -6.18
CA ALA A 55 9.84 13.83 -5.02
C ALA A 55 10.61 15.14 -5.29
N VAL A 56 11.80 15.06 -5.89
CA VAL A 56 12.57 16.24 -6.31
C VAL A 56 11.76 17.07 -7.32
N LEU A 57 11.14 16.44 -8.31
CA LEU A 57 10.27 17.13 -9.26
C LEU A 57 9.10 17.85 -8.56
N MET A 58 8.45 17.20 -7.59
CA MET A 58 7.36 17.79 -6.80
C MET A 58 7.83 18.99 -5.99
N VAL A 59 9.06 18.96 -5.44
CA VAL A 59 9.68 20.10 -4.75
C VAL A 59 9.96 21.24 -5.73
N VAL A 60 10.51 20.95 -6.91
CA VAL A 60 10.75 21.95 -7.95
C VAL A 60 9.44 22.62 -8.36
N VAL A 61 8.36 21.85 -8.57
CA VAL A 61 7.03 22.40 -8.86
C VAL A 61 6.49 23.22 -7.68
N ALA A 62 6.74 22.82 -6.43
CA ALA A 62 6.36 23.60 -5.25
C ALA A 62 7.09 24.97 -5.19
N LEU A 63 8.35 25.02 -5.63
CA LEU A 63 9.12 26.26 -5.70
C LEU A 63 8.66 27.14 -6.87
N LEU A 64 8.41 26.54 -8.04
CA LEU A 64 7.93 27.25 -9.22
C LEU A 64 6.50 27.78 -9.03
N THR A 65 5.66 27.12 -8.24
CA THR A 65 4.30 27.60 -7.92
C THR A 65 4.27 28.89 -7.11
N ARG A 66 5.39 29.31 -6.52
CA ARG A 66 5.55 30.63 -5.88
C ARG A 66 5.89 31.76 -6.86
N THR A 67 6.24 31.44 -8.11
CA THR A 67 6.56 32.43 -9.13
C THR A 67 5.31 32.98 -9.82
N ALA A 68 5.40 34.20 -10.36
CA ALA A 68 4.27 34.89 -10.99
C ALA A 68 3.59 34.09 -12.13
N PHE A 69 4.33 33.19 -12.79
CA PHE A 69 3.83 32.34 -13.87
C PHE A 69 2.74 31.35 -13.39
N PHE A 70 2.83 30.85 -12.16
CA PHE A 70 1.91 29.85 -11.59
C PHE A 70 0.86 30.45 -10.65
N ALA A 71 0.90 31.75 -10.38
CA ALA A 71 -0.14 32.44 -9.61
C ALA A 71 -1.54 32.26 -10.24
N ASN A 72 -1.61 32.17 -11.56
CA ASN A 72 -2.85 31.86 -12.31
C ASN A 72 -3.35 30.42 -12.06
N SER A 73 -2.45 29.45 -11.89
CA SER A 73 -2.79 28.07 -11.57
C SER A 73 -3.26 27.92 -10.12
N ALA A 74 -2.59 28.59 -9.17
CA ALA A 74 -3.02 28.65 -7.77
C ALA A 74 -4.41 29.33 -7.63
N LYS A 75 -4.66 30.39 -8.39
CA LYS A 75 -5.98 31.05 -8.46
C LYS A 75 -7.05 30.14 -9.05
N ARG A 76 -6.77 29.48 -10.19
CA ARG A 76 -7.68 28.48 -10.80
C ARG A 76 -7.97 27.32 -9.85
N MET A 77 -6.99 26.83 -9.12
CA MET A 77 -7.16 25.77 -8.13
C MET A 77 -8.08 26.21 -7.00
N LYS A 78 -7.86 27.40 -6.44
CA LYS A 78 -8.71 27.98 -5.38
C LYS A 78 -10.15 28.20 -5.87
N ASP A 79 -10.33 28.68 -7.09
CA ASP A 79 -11.64 28.88 -7.70
C ASP A 79 -12.35 27.55 -7.98
N ASN A 80 -11.63 26.53 -8.46
CA ASN A 80 -12.17 25.18 -8.67
C ASN A 80 -12.58 24.53 -7.34
N HIS A 81 -11.76 24.68 -6.29
CA HIS A 81 -12.06 24.15 -4.95
C HIS A 81 -13.25 24.84 -4.30
N ARG A 82 -13.34 26.17 -4.43
CA ARG A 82 -14.48 26.95 -3.94
C ARG A 82 -15.78 26.51 -4.60
N ARG A 83 -15.74 26.14 -5.88
CA ARG A 83 -16.91 25.65 -6.63
C ARG A 83 -17.25 24.18 -6.34
N THR A 84 -16.36 23.38 -5.74
CA THR A 84 -16.60 21.95 -5.45
C THR A 84 -16.96 21.66 -4.00
N HIS A 85 -16.95 22.66 -3.10
CA HIS A 85 -17.19 22.46 -1.66
C HIS A 85 -16.35 21.30 -1.09
N ALA A 86 -15.11 21.15 -1.57
CA ALA A 86 -14.16 20.17 -1.05
C ALA A 86 -13.93 20.40 0.46
N SER A 87 -13.57 19.33 1.18
CA SER A 87 -13.45 19.30 2.64
C SER A 87 -12.43 20.33 3.15
N LEU A 88 -12.51 20.64 4.44
CA LEU A 88 -11.74 21.69 5.12
C LEU A 88 -10.22 21.54 4.94
N ILE A 89 -9.72 20.31 4.76
CA ILE A 89 -8.29 20.00 4.60
C ILE A 89 -7.78 20.43 3.22
N ILE A 90 -8.53 20.16 2.16
CA ILE A 90 -8.13 20.53 0.79
C ILE A 90 -8.41 22.02 0.53
N ALA A 91 -9.40 22.60 1.21
CA ALA A 91 -9.72 24.04 1.10
C ALA A 91 -8.64 24.96 1.69
N ASN A 92 -7.90 24.50 2.71
CA ASN A 92 -6.84 25.27 3.37
C ASN A 92 -5.41 24.91 2.92
N THR A 93 -5.23 23.86 2.12
CA THR A 93 -3.90 23.48 1.63
C THR A 93 -3.60 24.22 0.34
N THR A 94 -2.49 24.98 0.36
CA THR A 94 -1.95 25.59 -0.85
C THR A 94 -1.35 24.52 -1.77
N PRO A 95 -1.28 24.75 -3.09
CA PRO A 95 -0.59 23.82 -4.01
C PRO A 95 0.85 23.54 -3.58
N THR A 96 1.53 24.55 -3.00
CA THR A 96 2.90 24.40 -2.48
C THR A 96 2.95 23.39 -1.31
N THR A 97 2.10 23.57 -0.30
CA THR A 97 2.04 22.68 0.87
C THR A 97 1.63 21.26 0.49
N PHE A 98 0.71 21.13 -0.48
CA PHE A 98 0.28 19.82 -0.95
C PHE A 98 1.41 19.11 -1.72
N SER A 99 2.12 19.81 -2.61
CA SER A 99 3.25 19.24 -3.36
C SER A 99 4.41 18.85 -2.45
N LEU A 100 4.70 19.63 -1.41
CA LEU A 100 5.70 19.26 -0.39
C LEU A 100 5.26 18.04 0.44
N CYS A 101 3.98 17.95 0.81
CA CYS A 101 3.44 16.78 1.50
C CYS A 101 3.56 15.53 0.62
N MET A 102 3.15 15.62 -0.65
CA MET A 102 3.31 14.52 -1.62
C MET A 102 4.78 14.15 -1.82
N ALA A 103 5.71 15.10 -1.88
CA ALA A 103 7.15 14.82 -1.96
C ALA A 103 7.63 14.04 -0.73
N SER A 104 7.21 14.42 0.48
CA SER A 104 7.56 13.69 1.70
C SER A 104 6.99 12.27 1.70
N TRP A 105 5.76 12.10 1.20
CA TRP A 105 5.14 10.78 1.08
C TRP A 105 5.83 9.92 0.02
N MET A 106 6.31 10.51 -1.09
CA MET A 106 7.10 9.82 -2.11
C MET A 106 8.45 9.35 -1.56
N ILE A 107 9.09 10.13 -0.70
CA ILE A 107 10.32 9.70 0.01
C ILE A 107 9.99 8.52 0.94
N LEU A 108 8.87 8.58 1.66
CA LEU A 108 8.41 7.49 2.51
C LEU A 108 8.16 6.21 1.70
N LEU A 109 7.55 6.32 0.52
CA LEU A 109 7.37 5.21 -0.43
C LEU A 109 8.70 4.60 -0.87
N ALA A 110 9.71 5.42 -1.15
CA ALA A 110 11.05 4.96 -1.51
C ALA A 110 11.67 4.12 -0.38
N VAL A 111 11.57 4.62 0.86
CA VAL A 111 12.07 3.93 2.06
C VAL A 111 11.31 2.62 2.29
N GLN A 112 9.99 2.63 2.18
CA GLN A 112 9.12 1.46 2.31
C GLN A 112 9.46 0.39 1.29
N THR A 113 9.68 0.79 0.03
CA THR A 113 10.02 -0.13 -1.05
C THR A 113 11.39 -0.77 -0.83
N ALA A 114 12.38 0.01 -0.39
CA ALA A 114 13.68 -0.54 0.00
C ALA A 114 13.54 -1.56 1.15
N CYS A 115 12.71 -1.27 2.16
CA CYS A 115 12.42 -2.21 3.24
C CYS A 115 11.79 -3.51 2.75
N ASN A 116 10.79 -3.42 1.86
CA ASN A 116 10.07 -4.58 1.35
C ASN A 116 10.98 -5.46 0.49
N ILE A 117 11.86 -4.86 -0.31
CA ILE A 117 12.89 -5.59 -1.07
C ILE A 117 13.85 -6.30 -0.12
N LEU A 118 14.37 -5.61 0.91
CA LEU A 118 15.28 -6.22 1.89
C LEU A 118 14.60 -7.34 2.68
N ARG A 119 13.33 -7.16 3.05
CA ARG A 119 12.51 -8.19 3.71
C ARG A 119 12.38 -9.42 2.81
N GLU A 120 12.03 -9.27 1.54
CA GLU A 120 11.92 -10.38 0.60
C GLU A 120 13.26 -11.10 0.40
N VAL A 121 14.35 -10.36 0.20
CA VAL A 121 15.71 -10.90 0.04
C VAL A 121 16.15 -11.68 1.26
N SER A 122 15.88 -11.16 2.46
CA SER A 122 16.20 -11.83 3.72
C SER A 122 15.36 -13.10 3.92
N GLN A 123 14.09 -13.09 3.54
CA GLN A 123 13.20 -14.25 3.64
C GLN A 123 13.57 -15.33 2.63
N GLN A 124 13.94 -14.95 1.41
CA GLN A 124 14.45 -15.87 0.39
C GLN A 124 15.77 -16.52 0.86
N HIS A 125 16.70 -15.72 1.38
CA HIS A 125 17.94 -16.22 1.95
C HIS A 125 17.67 -17.18 3.12
N TYR A 126 16.80 -16.79 4.06
CA TYR A 126 16.43 -17.62 5.20
C TYR A 126 15.82 -18.97 4.77
N ARG A 127 14.90 -18.96 3.80
CA ARG A 127 14.32 -20.19 3.23
C ARG A 127 15.38 -21.06 2.55
N SER A 128 16.36 -20.45 1.88
CA SER A 128 17.46 -21.20 1.26
C SER A 128 18.34 -21.88 2.30
N VAL A 129 18.72 -21.16 3.37
CA VAL A 129 19.51 -21.70 4.49
C VAL A 129 18.74 -22.82 5.21
N GLN A 130 17.44 -22.65 5.45
CA GLN A 130 16.61 -23.71 6.03
C GLN A 130 16.58 -24.98 5.16
N ARG A 131 16.43 -24.84 3.83
CA ARG A 131 16.43 -25.98 2.91
C ARG A 131 17.79 -26.70 2.88
N VAL A 132 18.88 -25.94 2.82
CA VAL A 132 20.24 -26.50 2.82
C VAL A 132 20.53 -27.22 4.13
N ASN A 133 20.17 -26.62 5.27
CA ASN A 133 20.35 -27.25 6.57
C ASN A 133 19.47 -28.51 6.72
N ALA A 134 18.23 -28.48 6.24
CA ALA A 134 17.34 -29.65 6.25
C ALA A 134 17.86 -30.78 5.35
N ALA A 135 18.39 -30.45 4.16
CA ALA A 135 19.01 -31.42 3.27
C ALA A 135 20.30 -32.00 3.87
N ALA A 136 21.16 -31.16 4.46
CA ALA A 136 22.39 -31.61 5.12
C ALA A 136 22.09 -32.51 6.34
N LEU A 137 21.06 -32.18 7.12
CA LEU A 137 20.58 -33.02 8.22
C LEU A 137 19.98 -34.34 7.73
N ALA A 138 19.26 -34.32 6.60
CA ALA A 138 18.72 -35.53 5.97
C ALA A 138 19.85 -36.44 5.45
N ASP A 139 20.87 -35.89 4.78
CA ASP A 139 22.04 -36.63 4.32
C ASP A 139 22.85 -37.21 5.49
N LEU A 140 23.08 -36.43 6.54
CA LEU A 140 23.75 -36.89 7.77
C LEU A 140 22.94 -37.98 8.48
N SER A 141 21.60 -37.90 8.46
CA SER A 141 20.74 -38.95 9.04
C SER A 141 20.74 -40.25 8.22
N ALA A 142 20.89 -40.14 6.89
CA ALA A 142 21.04 -41.27 5.98
C ALA A 142 22.42 -41.94 6.13
N LEU A 143 23.45 -41.18 6.47
CA LEU A 143 24.76 -41.65 6.93
C LEU A 143 24.71 -42.04 8.44
N HIS A 144 23.93 -43.07 8.78
CA HIS A 144 23.98 -43.68 10.11
C HIS A 144 25.42 -44.01 10.53
N THR A 145 25.96 -43.33 11.56
CA THR A 145 27.02 -43.78 12.53
C THR A 145 27.77 -42.64 13.26
N LEU A 146 27.30 -41.39 13.29
CA LEU A 146 27.92 -40.38 14.15
C LEU A 146 26.95 -39.88 15.23
N PRO A 147 27.36 -39.84 16.52
CA PRO A 147 26.54 -39.24 17.56
C PRO A 147 26.31 -37.78 17.22
N LEU A 148 25.04 -37.44 16.93
CA LEU A 148 24.57 -36.10 16.55
C LEU A 148 24.90 -35.01 17.57
N GLU A 149 25.35 -35.39 18.78
CA GLU A 149 25.70 -34.48 19.87
C GLU A 149 26.89 -33.55 19.56
N ASN A 150 27.74 -33.91 18.58
CA ASN A 150 28.98 -33.16 18.28
C ASN A 150 28.95 -32.32 17.00
N ILE A 151 27.90 -32.39 16.19
CA ILE A 151 27.83 -31.61 14.95
C ILE A 151 27.06 -30.32 15.24
N LYS A 152 27.80 -29.23 15.52
CA LYS A 152 27.24 -27.87 15.49
C LYS A 152 27.21 -27.42 14.03
N PRO A 153 26.07 -27.47 13.31
CA PRO A 153 26.00 -26.90 11.97
C PRO A 153 26.37 -25.42 12.10
N HIS A 154 27.50 -25.03 11.52
CA HIS A 154 27.84 -23.63 11.41
C HIS A 154 27.00 -23.09 10.27
N PRO A 155 26.02 -22.22 10.55
CA PRO A 155 25.22 -21.67 9.49
C PRO A 155 26.13 -20.84 8.57
N ILE A 156 26.13 -21.18 7.28
CA ILE A 156 26.92 -20.47 6.26
C ILE A 156 26.23 -19.12 6.02
N TRP A 157 26.54 -18.13 6.86
CA TRP A 157 26.10 -16.75 6.67
C TRP A 157 27.13 -16.01 5.83
N GLY A 158 26.88 -15.98 4.53
CA GLY A 158 27.66 -15.23 3.55
C GLY A 158 27.06 -15.39 2.16
N LEU A 159 27.13 -14.34 1.35
CA LEU A 159 26.92 -14.48 -0.10
C LEU A 159 28.11 -15.24 -0.66
N THR A 160 27.99 -16.55 -0.87
CA THR A 160 28.86 -17.24 -1.81
C THR A 160 28.53 -16.74 -3.23
N GLU A 161 29.49 -16.71 -4.15
CA GLU A 161 29.25 -16.34 -5.56
C GLU A 161 28.17 -17.22 -6.24
N SER A 162 27.90 -18.40 -5.68
CA SER A 162 26.78 -19.27 -6.07
C SER A 162 25.40 -18.76 -5.61
N MET A 163 25.30 -17.90 -4.59
CA MET A 163 24.04 -17.31 -4.11
C MET A 163 23.60 -16.07 -4.88
N THR A 164 24.50 -15.32 -5.53
CA THR A 164 24.11 -14.23 -6.44
C THR A 164 23.30 -14.74 -7.64
N ALA A 165 23.48 -16.01 -8.02
CA ALA A 165 22.65 -16.69 -9.02
C ALA A 165 21.26 -17.11 -8.49
N LEU A 166 21.04 -17.06 -7.17
CA LEU A 166 19.75 -17.39 -6.53
C LEU A 166 18.78 -16.20 -6.53
N TYR A 167 19.31 -14.98 -6.67
CA TYR A 167 18.48 -13.77 -6.68
C TYR A 167 17.89 -13.56 -8.07
N PRO A 168 16.59 -13.22 -8.16
CA PRO A 168 15.97 -12.95 -9.44
C PRO A 168 16.73 -11.84 -10.16
N SER A 169 16.90 -11.98 -11.47
CA SER A 169 17.41 -10.88 -12.30
C SER A 169 16.49 -9.66 -12.15
N LEU A 170 16.99 -8.46 -12.44
CA LEU A 170 16.22 -7.23 -12.34
C LEU A 170 14.90 -7.28 -13.15
N LEU A 171 14.90 -8.02 -14.27
CA LEU A 171 13.69 -8.30 -15.07
C LEU A 171 12.68 -9.21 -14.35
N GLN A 172 13.15 -10.17 -13.55
CA GLN A 172 12.26 -11.05 -12.81
C GLN A 172 11.67 -10.34 -11.58
N TRP A 173 12.39 -9.36 -11.02
CA TRP A 173 11.88 -8.50 -9.95
C TRP A 173 10.67 -7.67 -10.37
N THR A 174 10.59 -7.21 -11.63
CA THR A 174 9.44 -6.44 -12.11
C THR A 174 8.15 -7.26 -12.21
N MET A 175 8.28 -8.59 -12.21
CA MET A 175 7.15 -9.54 -12.20
C MET A 175 6.75 -9.97 -10.78
N THR A 176 7.39 -9.44 -9.74
CA THR A 176 7.05 -9.79 -8.36
C THR A 176 5.82 -9.02 -7.86
N PRO A 177 5.07 -9.57 -6.89
CA PRO A 177 3.98 -8.85 -6.24
C PRO A 177 4.42 -7.51 -5.64
N ILE A 178 5.67 -7.41 -5.15
CA ILE A 178 6.24 -6.18 -4.59
C ILE A 178 6.33 -5.08 -5.64
N ALA A 179 6.76 -5.41 -6.87
CA ALA A 179 6.81 -4.45 -7.96
C ALA A 179 5.42 -3.96 -8.36
N PHE A 180 4.41 -4.84 -8.35
CA PHE A 180 3.02 -4.46 -8.63
C PHE A 180 2.43 -3.55 -7.54
N VAL A 181 2.66 -3.89 -6.27
CA VAL A 181 2.26 -3.08 -5.12
C VAL A 181 2.92 -1.71 -5.16
N PHE A 182 4.23 -1.64 -5.45
CA PHE A 182 4.94 -0.39 -5.66
C PHE A 182 4.33 0.43 -6.81
N ALA A 183 4.13 -0.19 -7.99
CA ALA A 183 3.65 0.50 -9.17
C ALA A 183 2.26 1.09 -8.96
N THR A 184 1.38 0.37 -8.26
CA THR A 184 0.04 0.84 -7.91
C THR A 184 0.08 1.98 -6.89
N GLN A 185 0.89 1.88 -5.83
CA GLN A 185 1.08 2.99 -4.87
C GLN A 185 1.60 4.24 -5.58
N TYR A 186 2.68 4.10 -6.35
CA TYR A 186 3.30 5.17 -7.12
C TYR A 186 2.30 5.83 -8.08
N ALA A 187 1.59 5.04 -8.88
CA ALA A 187 0.61 5.55 -9.84
C ALA A 187 -0.54 6.30 -9.14
N GLY A 188 -1.05 5.77 -8.03
CA GLY A 188 -2.09 6.44 -7.24
C GLY A 188 -1.62 7.79 -6.69
N MET A 189 -0.40 7.85 -6.15
CA MET A 189 0.21 9.08 -5.64
C MET A 189 0.44 10.13 -6.73
N VAL A 190 1.01 9.74 -7.87
CA VAL A 190 1.19 10.64 -9.01
C VAL A 190 -0.16 11.12 -9.55
N CYS A 191 -1.17 10.25 -9.63
CA CYS A 191 -2.51 10.61 -10.06
C CYS A 191 -3.15 11.65 -9.14
N MET A 192 -3.06 11.46 -7.82
CA MET A 192 -3.52 12.46 -6.84
C MET A 192 -2.79 13.79 -6.99
N TRP A 193 -1.47 13.76 -7.19
CA TRP A 193 -0.67 14.95 -7.39
C TRP A 193 -1.07 15.74 -8.64
N CYS A 194 -1.19 15.06 -9.78
CA CYS A 194 -1.66 15.64 -11.02
C CYS A 194 -3.10 16.16 -10.91
N TYR A 195 -3.98 15.43 -10.22
CA TYR A 195 -5.38 15.81 -10.02
C TYR A 195 -5.50 17.17 -9.30
N VAL A 196 -4.73 17.34 -8.22
CA VAL A 196 -4.74 18.57 -7.41
C VAL A 196 -4.15 19.75 -8.18
N LEU A 197 -3.11 19.52 -8.99
CA LEU A 197 -2.44 20.59 -9.75
C LEU A 197 -3.20 21.03 -11.00
N PHE A 198 -3.80 20.10 -11.75
CA PHE A 198 -4.34 20.38 -13.08
C PHE A 198 -5.85 20.32 -13.17
N ALA A 199 -6.47 19.32 -12.55
CA ALA A 199 -7.84 18.96 -12.88
C ALA A 199 -8.86 19.63 -11.96
N GLY A 200 -8.73 19.53 -10.63
CA GLY A 200 -9.70 20.07 -9.66
C GLY A 200 -11.18 19.60 -9.82
N ARG A 201 -11.50 18.93 -10.93
CA ARG A 201 -12.76 18.36 -11.41
C ARG A 201 -12.44 17.29 -12.47
N PRO A 202 -13.17 16.18 -12.52
CA PRO A 202 -14.22 15.74 -11.60
C PRO A 202 -13.66 15.25 -10.25
N LEU A 203 -14.43 15.39 -9.15
CA LEU A 203 -14.01 14.97 -7.79
C LEU A 203 -13.65 13.48 -7.70
N GLU A 204 -14.31 12.67 -8.54
CA GLU A 204 -14.10 11.22 -8.63
C GLU A 204 -12.66 10.85 -8.97
N ALA A 205 -11.99 11.61 -9.84
CA ALA A 205 -10.61 11.32 -10.26
C ALA A 205 -9.63 11.37 -9.07
N GLY A 206 -9.81 12.32 -8.15
CA GLY A 206 -9.02 12.40 -6.92
C GLY A 206 -9.27 11.22 -5.97
N VAL A 207 -10.54 10.77 -5.86
CA VAL A 207 -10.91 9.59 -5.07
C VAL A 207 -10.34 8.31 -5.67
N PHE A 208 -10.39 8.14 -6.99
CA PHE A 208 -9.78 7.00 -7.66
C PHE A 208 -8.27 6.95 -7.43
N GLY A 209 -7.56 8.08 -7.56
CA GLY A 209 -6.13 8.15 -7.23
C GLY A 209 -5.84 7.75 -5.78
N ALA A 210 -6.67 8.23 -4.84
CA ALA A 210 -6.53 7.89 -3.42
C ALA A 210 -6.82 6.42 -3.12
N LEU A 211 -7.83 5.81 -3.77
CA LEU A 211 -8.14 4.38 -3.65
C LEU A 211 -6.99 3.52 -4.18
N VAL A 212 -6.45 3.88 -5.35
CA VAL A 212 -5.33 3.17 -5.98
C VAL A 212 -4.07 3.22 -5.09
N ALA A 213 -3.84 4.32 -4.37
CA ALA A 213 -2.76 4.40 -3.38
C ALA A 213 -3.11 3.71 -2.05
N PHE A 214 -4.39 3.68 -1.65
CA PHE A 214 -4.84 3.13 -0.37
C PHE A 214 -4.79 1.60 -0.33
N PHE A 215 -5.35 0.91 -1.33
CA PHE A 215 -5.44 -0.55 -1.29
C PHE A 215 -4.10 -1.26 -1.11
N PRO A 216 -3.02 -0.88 -1.82
CA PRO A 216 -1.75 -1.55 -1.62
C PRO A 216 -1.11 -1.19 -0.28
N ASN A 217 -1.30 0.03 0.25
CA ASN A 217 -0.85 0.38 1.61
C ASN A 217 -1.63 -0.39 2.68
N PHE A 218 -2.92 -0.61 2.48
CA PHE A 218 -3.74 -1.47 3.35
C PHE A 218 -3.28 -2.93 3.28
N TYR A 219 -3.01 -3.43 2.07
CA TYR A 219 -2.48 -4.78 1.87
C TYR A 219 -1.14 -4.98 2.61
N GLU A 220 -0.20 -4.04 2.48
CA GLU A 220 1.08 -4.14 3.18
C GLU A 220 0.94 -4.01 4.71
N ALA A 221 0.00 -3.22 5.19
CA ALA A 221 -0.32 -3.16 6.62
C ALA A 221 -0.89 -4.49 7.16
N LEU A 222 -1.68 -5.21 6.35
CA LEU A 222 -2.19 -6.54 6.70
C LEU A 222 -1.10 -7.63 6.71
N LEU A 223 -0.01 -7.44 5.96
CA LEU A 223 1.14 -8.37 5.94
C LEU A 223 2.09 -8.21 7.14
N LEU A 224 1.75 -7.33 8.08
CA LEU A 224 2.44 -7.18 9.34
C LEU A 224 1.93 -8.26 10.31
N ASN A 225 2.85 -9.11 10.78
CA ASN A 225 2.60 -10.18 11.74
C ASN A 225 2.84 -9.75 13.20
N GLY A 226 3.37 -8.54 13.45
CA GLY A 226 3.64 -8.00 14.79
C GLY A 226 4.92 -8.55 15.47
N ASN A 227 5.45 -9.65 14.92
CA ASN A 227 6.71 -10.30 15.32
C ASN A 227 7.84 -9.99 14.34
N GLU A 228 7.83 -8.81 13.70
CA GLU A 228 8.92 -8.40 12.83
C GLU A 228 10.21 -8.19 13.65
N PRO A 229 11.36 -8.65 13.13
CA PRO A 229 12.63 -8.50 13.83
C PRO A 229 13.06 -7.04 13.95
N ASP A 230 12.74 -6.22 12.95
CA ASP A 230 13.04 -4.79 12.93
C ASP A 230 11.74 -4.00 13.06
N ARG A 231 11.68 -3.05 14.00
CA ARG A 231 10.47 -2.25 14.28
C ARG A 231 10.30 -1.05 13.35
N TRP A 232 11.38 -0.47 12.85
CA TRP A 232 11.29 0.74 12.03
C TRP A 232 10.60 0.54 10.66
N PRO A 233 10.74 -0.60 9.94
CA PRO A 233 10.00 -0.81 8.68
C PRO A 233 8.49 -0.90 8.92
N VAL A 234 8.10 -1.44 10.09
CA VAL A 234 6.70 -1.49 10.56
C VAL A 234 6.15 -0.08 10.75
N TRP A 235 6.93 0.81 11.36
CA TRP A 235 6.52 2.21 11.50
C TRP A 235 6.37 2.90 10.14
N VAL A 236 7.28 2.65 9.19
CA VAL A 236 7.20 3.22 7.84
C VAL A 236 5.92 2.78 7.14
N THR A 237 5.60 1.47 7.14
CA THR A 237 4.38 0.96 6.50
C THR A 237 3.11 1.47 7.18
N LEU A 238 3.08 1.55 8.52
CA LEU A 238 1.94 2.09 9.27
C LEU A 238 1.73 3.59 9.00
N VAL A 239 2.80 4.38 8.96
CA VAL A 239 2.70 5.81 8.63
C VAL A 239 2.21 6.01 7.21
N SER A 240 2.71 5.24 6.23
CA SER A 240 2.20 5.26 4.85
C SER A 240 0.72 4.88 4.76
N PHE A 241 0.30 3.87 5.54
CA PHE A 241 -1.10 3.49 5.63
C PHE A 241 -1.97 4.62 6.20
N LEU A 242 -1.57 5.23 7.31
CA LEU A 242 -2.31 6.34 7.92
C LEU A 242 -2.41 7.55 6.97
N LEU A 243 -1.32 7.88 6.27
CA LEU A 243 -1.32 8.92 5.24
C LEU A 243 -2.30 8.59 4.10
N SER A 244 -2.28 7.36 3.61
CA SER A 244 -3.19 6.91 2.55
C SER A 244 -4.67 6.98 2.98
N LEU A 245 -4.97 6.60 4.23
CA LEU A 245 -6.30 6.68 4.81
C LEU A 245 -6.76 8.13 4.98
N ALA A 246 -5.87 9.01 5.46
CA ALA A 246 -6.14 10.43 5.60
C ALA A 246 -6.43 11.09 4.23
N CYS A 247 -5.65 10.75 3.20
CA CYS A 247 -5.90 11.19 1.83
C CYS A 247 -7.23 10.66 1.28
N LEU A 248 -7.51 9.37 1.46
CA LEU A 248 -8.78 8.78 1.03
C LEU A 248 -9.98 9.47 1.69
N TRP A 249 -9.89 9.76 2.99
CA TRP A 249 -10.92 10.53 3.69
C TRP A 249 -11.05 11.95 3.15
N ALA A 250 -9.92 12.65 2.95
CA ALA A 250 -9.90 14.03 2.48
C ALA A 250 -10.56 14.19 1.10
N PHE A 251 -10.31 13.26 0.17
CA PHE A 251 -10.91 13.24 -1.17
C PHE A 251 -12.31 12.62 -1.20
N GLY A 252 -12.58 11.60 -0.37
CA GLY A 252 -13.85 10.85 -0.35
C GLY A 252 -14.99 11.56 0.36
N ALA A 253 -14.73 12.21 1.50
CA ALA A 253 -15.77 12.91 2.27
C ALA A 253 -16.54 13.98 1.47
N PRO A 254 -15.89 14.79 0.60
CA PRO A 254 -16.57 15.70 -0.32
C PRO A 254 -17.55 15.02 -1.27
N VAL A 255 -17.14 13.89 -1.86
CA VAL A 255 -17.96 13.13 -2.81
C VAL A 255 -19.20 12.58 -2.09
N ILE A 256 -19.01 11.91 -0.96
CA ILE A 256 -20.11 11.37 -0.14
C ILE A 256 -21.07 12.50 0.27
N ARG A 257 -20.54 13.64 0.69
CA ARG A 257 -21.37 14.78 1.10
C ARG A 257 -22.14 15.39 -0.06
N ARG A 258 -21.59 15.37 -1.28
CA ARG A 258 -22.28 15.82 -2.49
C ARG A 258 -23.43 14.86 -2.82
N GLU A 259 -23.14 13.56 -2.94
CA GLU A 259 -24.14 12.53 -3.23
C GLU A 259 -25.26 12.53 -2.19
N TYR A 260 -24.91 12.64 -0.91
CA TYR A 260 -25.90 12.73 0.17
C TYR A 260 -26.83 13.95 0.04
N ARG A 261 -26.32 15.11 -0.40
CA ARG A 261 -27.16 16.30 -0.61
C ARG A 261 -28.06 16.14 -1.83
N GLU A 262 -27.56 15.54 -2.91
CA GLU A 262 -28.33 15.27 -4.12
C GLU A 262 -29.46 14.28 -3.81
N LEU A 263 -29.14 13.16 -3.13
CA LEU A 263 -30.12 12.19 -2.64
C LEU A 263 -31.15 12.83 -1.70
N LYS A 264 -30.72 13.66 -0.75
CA LYS A 264 -31.65 14.35 0.17
C LYS A 264 -32.62 15.27 -0.59
N ARG A 265 -32.15 15.98 -1.62
CA ARG A 265 -33.01 16.84 -2.45
C ARG A 265 -34.00 16.02 -3.25
N GLU A 266 -33.58 14.88 -3.78
CA GLU A 266 -34.45 13.97 -4.52
C GLU A 266 -35.53 13.36 -3.63
N ILE A 267 -35.16 12.87 -2.45
CA ILE A 267 -36.10 12.36 -1.44
C ILE A 267 -37.08 13.45 -1.02
N GLN A 268 -36.61 14.68 -0.75
CA GLN A 268 -37.49 15.79 -0.39
C GLN A 268 -38.42 16.18 -1.55
N GLY A 269 -37.92 16.15 -2.78
CA GLY A 269 -38.71 16.42 -3.99
C GLY A 269 -39.81 15.37 -4.20
N HIS A 270 -39.47 14.09 -4.10
CA HIS A 270 -40.44 12.98 -4.18
C HIS A 270 -41.42 12.99 -3.01
N THR A 271 -40.94 13.24 -1.79
CA THR A 271 -41.82 13.33 -0.61
C THR A 271 -42.78 14.50 -0.76
N ALA A 272 -42.32 15.67 -1.20
CA ALA A 272 -43.19 16.80 -1.49
C ALA A 272 -44.18 16.45 -2.62
N GLU A 273 -43.72 15.87 -3.72
CA GLU A 273 -44.60 15.48 -4.82
C GLU A 273 -45.67 14.49 -4.36
N VAL A 274 -45.34 13.48 -3.56
CA VAL A 274 -46.30 12.52 -3.00
C VAL A 274 -47.26 13.18 -2.01
N LEU A 275 -46.76 14.02 -1.09
CA LEU A 275 -47.57 14.67 -0.05
C LEU A 275 -48.53 15.73 -0.61
N TYR A 276 -48.16 16.36 -1.73
CA TYR A 276 -48.92 17.45 -2.36
C TYR A 276 -49.74 17.02 -3.57
N LYS A 277 -49.56 15.80 -4.10
CA LYS A 277 -50.32 15.27 -5.26
C LYS A 277 -51.80 15.04 -4.98
N ASP A 278 -52.15 14.74 -3.73
CA ASP A 278 -53.52 14.43 -3.32
C ASP A 278 -54.24 15.59 -2.61
N ARG A 279 -53.60 16.77 -2.47
CA ARG A 279 -54.29 17.94 -1.92
C ARG A 279 -55.20 18.60 -2.97
N PRO A 280 -56.50 18.83 -2.67
CA PRO A 280 -57.45 19.43 -3.60
C PRO A 280 -57.06 20.87 -3.99
N GLU A 281 -56.46 21.62 -3.06
CA GLU A 281 -55.99 23.00 -3.26
C GLU A 281 -54.94 23.13 -4.40
N LEU A 282 -54.09 22.13 -4.56
CA LEU A 282 -53.06 22.10 -5.61
C LEU A 282 -53.64 21.65 -6.96
N ARG A 283 -54.70 20.83 -6.96
CA ARG A 283 -55.47 20.56 -8.19
C ARG A 283 -56.16 21.83 -8.68
N GLU A 284 -56.74 22.62 -7.77
CA GLU A 284 -57.35 23.91 -8.11
C GLU A 284 -56.33 24.94 -8.60
N LEU A 285 -55.14 25.01 -8.00
CA LEU A 285 -54.07 25.88 -8.49
C LEU A 285 -53.55 25.44 -9.86
N ARG A 286 -53.48 24.13 -10.12
CA ARG A 286 -53.02 23.59 -11.41
C ARG A 286 -54.07 23.77 -12.52
N THR A 287 -55.37 23.68 -12.19
CA THR A 287 -56.46 24.02 -13.13
C THR A 287 -56.55 25.52 -13.39
N ARG A 288 -56.34 26.38 -12.38
CA ARG A 288 -56.25 27.84 -12.55
C ARG A 288 -54.99 28.28 -13.33
N ALA A 289 -53.88 27.57 -13.20
CA ALA A 289 -52.63 27.87 -13.91
C ALA A 289 -52.59 27.36 -15.37
N GLY A 290 -53.68 26.74 -15.87
CA GLY A 290 -53.82 26.35 -17.28
C GLY A 290 -52.84 25.28 -17.77
N ARG A 291 -52.11 24.58 -16.88
CA ARG A 291 -51.22 23.48 -17.29
C ARG A 291 -51.97 22.15 -17.24
N PRO A 292 -52.22 21.49 -18.39
CA PRO A 292 -52.87 20.19 -18.39
C PRO A 292 -51.96 19.16 -17.69
N PRO A 293 -52.55 18.14 -17.04
CA PRO A 293 -51.78 17.10 -16.38
C PRO A 293 -50.88 16.37 -17.41
N LYS A 294 -49.58 16.24 -17.10
CA LYS A 294 -48.70 15.35 -17.87
C LYS A 294 -49.26 13.93 -17.76
N ARG A 295 -49.74 13.38 -18.88
CA ARG A 295 -50.19 11.99 -18.95
C ARG A 295 -49.05 11.07 -18.50
N PRO A 296 -49.36 9.99 -17.75
CA PRO A 296 -48.37 8.97 -17.46
C PRO A 296 -47.83 8.43 -18.78
N LYS A 297 -46.50 8.33 -18.89
CA LYS A 297 -45.88 7.58 -20.00
C LYS A 297 -46.35 6.13 -19.84
N GLN A 298 -47.20 5.68 -20.76
CA GLN A 298 -47.36 4.25 -21.00
C GLN A 298 -46.07 3.75 -21.65
N ASN A 299 -45.53 2.67 -21.10
CA ASN A 299 -44.36 1.96 -21.60
C ASN A 299 -44.54 1.53 -23.06
#